data_AF-A0A7V7E801-F1
#
_entry.id   AF-A0A7V7E801-F1
#
_cell.length_a   1.000
_cell.length_b   1.000
_cell.length_c   1.000
_cell.angle_alpha   90.00
_cell.angle_beta   90.00
_cell.angle_gamma   90.00
#
_symmetry.space_group_name_H-M   'P 1'
#
loop_
_entity.id
_entity.type
_entity.pdbx_description
1 polymer ?
#
loop_
_entity_poly.entity_id
_entity_poly.type
_entity_poly.pdbx_seq_one_letter_code
_entity_poly.pdbx_strand_id
1 'polypeptide(L)'
;MKYIAAALFIGLTALATSPAYADADDMKWVAKCMKDNADAKTTPEVVSKYCNCMNNKMDNNETQSISTWEKSHPTEMKACEKEAGWN
;
A
#
# COMPACT_ATOMS: atom_id res chain seq x y z
N MET A 1 -30.41 10.33 -47.13
CA MET A 1 -29.11 10.26 -46.43
C MET A 1 -28.43 11.61 -46.46
N LYS A 2 -28.21 12.24 -45.30
CA LYS A 2 -27.40 13.45 -45.13
C LYS A 2 -26.88 13.53 -43.68
N TYR A 3 -25.58 13.29 -43.56
CA TYR A 3 -24.56 13.99 -42.75
C TYR A 3 -24.55 13.97 -41.21
N ILE A 4 -23.31 13.75 -40.75
CA ILE A 4 -22.58 14.33 -39.61
C ILE A 4 -22.31 13.40 -38.43
N ALA A 5 -21.01 13.37 -38.15
CA ALA A 5 -20.26 12.63 -37.16
C ALA A 5 -20.59 13.02 -35.71
N ALA A 6 -20.23 12.12 -34.78
CA ALA A 6 -19.63 12.52 -33.52
C ALA A 6 -18.83 11.34 -32.93
N ALA A 7 -17.52 11.50 -32.87
CA ALA A 7 -16.64 10.73 -32.00
C ALA A 7 -16.94 11.11 -30.53
N LEU A 8 -16.82 10.17 -29.60
CA LEU A 8 -16.68 10.47 -28.18
C LEU A 8 -15.68 9.50 -27.53
N PHE A 9 -14.58 10.12 -27.13
CA PHE A 9 -13.43 9.57 -26.42
C PHE A 9 -13.75 9.25 -24.94
N ILE A 10 -12.97 8.30 -24.42
CA ILE A 10 -12.38 8.19 -23.06
C ILE A 10 -13.32 8.11 -21.85
N GLY A 11 -13.16 7.00 -21.13
CA GLY A 11 -13.28 6.95 -19.67
C GLY A 11 -12.16 6.10 -19.11
N LEU A 12 -10.96 6.69 -19.01
CA LEU A 12 -9.84 6.19 -18.20
C LEU A 12 -10.38 5.95 -16.79
N THR A 13 -10.47 4.70 -16.35
CA THR A 13 -10.81 4.38 -14.96
C THR A 13 -9.73 4.99 -14.08
N ALA A 14 -10.05 6.13 -13.47
CA ALA A 14 -9.27 6.71 -12.41
C ALA A 14 -9.05 5.62 -11.36
N LEU A 15 -7.80 5.21 -11.18
CA LEU A 15 -7.36 4.69 -9.90
C LEU A 15 -7.61 5.84 -8.93
N ALA A 16 -8.75 5.78 -8.25
CA ALA A 16 -9.02 6.64 -7.12
C ALA A 16 -7.97 6.29 -6.06
N THR A 17 -6.82 6.96 -6.11
CA THR A 17 -5.99 7.15 -4.93
C THR A 17 -6.76 8.11 -4.03
N SER A 18 -7.84 7.59 -3.44
CA SER A 18 -8.47 8.21 -2.29
C SER A 18 -7.33 8.38 -1.27
N PRO A 19 -7.11 9.58 -0.71
CA PRO A 19 -6.33 9.64 0.51
C PRO A 19 -7.11 8.82 1.54
N ALA A 20 -6.70 7.57 1.75
CA ALA A 20 -7.14 6.81 2.90
C ALA A 20 -6.67 7.63 4.10
N TYR A 21 -7.62 8.21 4.84
CA TYR A 21 -7.31 8.82 6.12
C TYR A 21 -6.79 7.69 7.00
N ALA A 22 -5.47 7.62 7.16
CA ALA A 22 -4.86 6.71 8.11
C ALA A 22 -5.51 6.97 9.47
N ASP A 23 -6.23 6.00 10.01
CA ASP A 23 -6.76 6.12 11.35
C ASP A 23 -5.60 6.10 12.37
N ALA A 24 -5.91 6.37 13.65
CA ALA A 24 -4.87 6.42 14.67
C ALA A 24 -4.13 5.07 14.84
N ASP A 25 -4.79 3.96 14.51
CA ASP A 25 -4.22 2.62 14.56
C ASP A 25 -3.32 2.35 13.34
N ASP A 26 -3.69 2.82 12.15
CA ASP A 26 -2.84 2.80 10.94
C ASP A 26 -1.50 3.48 11.21
N MET A 27 -1.52 4.68 11.80
CA MET A 27 -0.30 5.41 12.15
C MET A 27 0.56 4.64 13.16
N LYS A 28 -0.08 4.00 14.15
CA LYS A 28 0.60 3.21 15.18
C LYS A 28 1.25 1.95 14.59
N TRP A 29 0.56 1.23 13.72
CA TRP A 29 1.09 0.01 13.12
C TRP A 29 2.21 0.29 12.14
N VAL A 30 2.08 1.33 11.31
CA VAL A 30 3.16 1.78 10.41
C VAL A 30 4.38 2.21 11.23
N ALA A 31 4.21 2.98 12.30
CA ALA A 31 5.33 3.40 13.17
C ALA A 31 6.02 2.20 13.85
N LYS A 32 5.24 1.20 14.28
CA LYS A 32 5.81 -0.04 14.83
C LYS A 32 6.58 -0.81 13.76
N CYS A 33 6.03 -0.97 12.56
CA CYS A 33 6.72 -1.65 11.45
C CYS A 33 8.04 -0.96 11.09
N MET A 34 8.06 0.37 11.05
CA MET A 34 9.29 1.16 10.84
C MET A 34 10.35 0.86 11.90
N LYS A 35 9.93 0.76 13.17
CA LYS A 35 10.82 0.45 14.29
C LYS A 35 11.33 -1.00 14.23
N ASP A 36 10.45 -1.93 13.90
CA ASP A 36 10.78 -3.36 13.78
C ASP A 36 11.77 -3.61 12.62
N ASN A 37 11.85 -2.70 11.65
CA ASN A 37 12.76 -2.72 10.51
C ASN A 37 13.88 -1.68 10.59
N ALA A 38 14.19 -1.16 11.79
CA ALA A 38 15.18 -0.09 11.95
C ALA A 38 16.62 -0.50 11.56
N ASP A 39 16.92 -1.79 11.57
CA ASP A 39 18.19 -2.39 11.15
C ASP A 39 18.15 -2.94 9.71
N ALA A 40 17.05 -2.72 8.98
CA ALA A 40 16.94 -3.10 7.60
C ALA A 40 18.04 -2.45 6.76
N LYS A 41 18.66 -3.23 5.85
CA LYS A 41 19.73 -2.78 4.95
C LYS A 41 19.18 -2.01 3.75
N THR A 42 18.20 -1.14 3.98
CA THR A 42 17.57 -0.30 2.96
C THR A 42 17.32 1.10 3.52
N THR A 43 16.79 2.01 2.70
CA THR A 43 16.52 3.38 3.15
C THR A 43 15.25 3.43 4.00
N PRO A 44 15.14 4.37 4.97
CA PRO A 44 13.90 4.57 5.72
C PRO A 44 12.69 4.86 4.84
N GLU A 45 12.89 5.46 3.66
CA GLU A 45 11.82 5.69 2.69
C GLU A 45 11.27 4.39 2.10
N VAL A 46 12.14 3.43 1.77
CA VAL A 46 11.74 2.09 1.30
C VAL A 46 10.99 1.35 2.40
N VAL A 47 11.50 1.38 3.64
CA VAL A 47 10.81 0.77 4.79
C VAL A 47 9.44 1.41 5.00
N SER A 48 9.34 2.73 4.87
CA SER A 48 8.07 3.45 5.04
C SER A 48 7.05 3.07 3.97
N LYS A 49 7.46 2.99 2.69
CA LYS A 49 6.61 2.52 1.60
C LYS A 49 6.13 1.09 1.84
N TYR A 50 7.03 0.20 2.26
CA TYR A 50 6.70 -1.18 2.61
C TYR A 50 5.67 -1.24 3.73
N CYS A 51 5.91 -0.57 4.85
CA CYS A 51 5.02 -0.60 6.02
C CYS A 51 3.64 -0.02 5.70
N ASN A 52 3.55 1.06 4.91
CA ASN A 52 2.26 1.59 4.47
C ASN A 52 1.52 0.62 3.53
N CYS A 53 2.24 0.00 2.59
CA CYS A 53 1.66 -1.00 1.69
C CYS A 53 1.09 -2.20 2.47
N MET A 54 1.83 -2.69 3.47
CA MET A 54 1.39 -3.80 4.30
C MET A 54 0.18 -3.44 5.16
N ASN A 55 0.19 -2.25 5.78
CA ASN A 55 -0.95 -1.76 6.56
C ASN A 55 -2.24 -1.72 5.71
N ASN A 56 -2.15 -1.17 4.50
CA ASN A 56 -3.29 -1.06 3.59
C ASN A 56 -3.85 -2.40 3.10
N LYS A 57 -3.10 -3.50 3.27
CA LYS A 57 -3.55 -4.86 2.93
C LYS A 57 -4.14 -5.60 4.13
N MET A 58 -3.93 -5.10 5.35
CA MET A 58 -4.54 -5.67 6.54
C MET A 58 -6.01 -5.25 6.64
N ASP A 59 -6.84 -6.10 7.24
CA ASP A 59 -8.23 -5.77 7.53
C ASP A 59 -8.30 -4.78 8.70
N ASN A 60 -9.33 -3.93 8.72
CA ASN A 60 -9.53 -2.94 9.80
C ASN A 60 -9.77 -3.60 11.18
N ASN A 61 -10.14 -4.89 11.23
CA ASN A 61 -10.28 -5.66 12.46
C ASN A 61 -9.04 -6.49 12.80
N GLU A 62 -7.93 -6.32 12.07
CA GLU A 62 -6.68 -6.99 12.39
C GLU A 62 -6.09 -6.44 13.69
N THR A 63 -5.64 -7.35 14.55
CA THR A 63 -5.11 -7.03 15.89
C THR A 63 -3.61 -7.26 16.00
N GLN A 64 -3.04 -7.97 15.03
CA GLN A 64 -1.61 -8.20 14.92
C GLN A 64 -0.89 -6.97 14.37
N SER A 65 0.37 -6.79 14.77
CA SER A 65 1.25 -5.85 14.09
C SER A 65 1.62 -6.35 12.69
N ILE A 66 1.89 -5.44 11.76
CA ILE A 66 2.42 -5.73 10.42
C ILE A 66 3.53 -6.79 10.45
N SER A 67 4.56 -6.64 11.29
CA SER A 67 5.70 -7.58 11.37
C SER A 67 5.36 -8.98 11.90
N THR A 68 4.18 -9.15 12.51
CA THR A 68 3.67 -10.47 12.91
C THR A 68 2.81 -11.03 11.79
N TRP A 69 1.92 -10.20 11.24
CA TRP A 69 1.00 -10.56 10.18
C TRP A 69 1.69 -10.97 8.87
N GLU A 70 2.76 -10.28 8.49
CA GLU A 70 3.49 -10.53 7.24
C GLU A 70 4.04 -11.97 7.13
N LYS A 71 4.31 -12.63 8.27
CA LYS A 71 4.86 -13.99 8.32
C LYS A 71 3.89 -15.04 7.77
N SER A 72 2.58 -14.80 7.87
CA SER A 72 1.55 -15.66 7.27
C SER A 72 1.03 -15.13 5.93
N HIS A 73 1.50 -13.96 5.47
CA HIS A 73 1.07 -13.28 4.26
C HIS A 73 2.25 -13.03 3.30
N PRO A 74 2.94 -14.10 2.85
CA PRO A 74 4.14 -13.97 2.01
C PRO A 74 3.84 -13.40 0.61
N THR A 75 2.59 -13.47 0.15
CA THR A 75 2.17 -12.91 -1.14
C THR A 75 2.13 -11.38 -1.06
N GLU A 76 1.53 -10.86 0.01
CA GLU A 76 1.41 -9.44 0.30
C GLU A 76 2.77 -8.83 0.61
N MET A 77 3.60 -9.54 1.40
CA MET A 77 4.99 -9.16 1.66
C MET A 77 5.75 -8.94 0.35
N LYS A 78 5.77 -9.93 -0.56
CA LYS A 78 6.47 -9.81 -1.85
C LYS A 78 5.91 -8.69 -2.74
N ALA A 79 4.60 -8.50 -2.73
CA ALA A 79 3.98 -7.42 -3.48
C ALA A 79 4.42 -6.05 -2.94
N CYS A 80 4.45 -5.89 -1.63
CA CYS A 80 4.86 -4.66 -0.96
C CYS A 80 6.37 -4.41 -1.03
N GLU A 81 7.21 -5.44 -0.95
CA GLU A 81 8.66 -5.34 -1.19
C GLU A 81 8.90 -4.77 -2.59
N LYS A 82 8.26 -5.35 -3.61
CA LYS A 82 8.36 -4.89 -5.00
C LYS A 82 7.87 -3.45 -5.17
N GLU A 83 6.74 -3.10 -4.57
CA GLU A 83 6.18 -1.74 -4.64
C GLU A 83 7.08 -0.72 -3.95
N ALA A 84 7.66 -1.08 -2.82
CA ALA A 84 8.60 -0.24 -2.08
C ALA A 84 9.98 -0.12 -2.74
N GLY A 85 10.30 -1.00 -3.70
CA GLY A 85 11.63 -1.11 -4.29
C GLY A 85 12.64 -1.79 -3.37
N TRP A 86 12.16 -2.60 -2.43
CA TRP A 86 12.97 -3.43 -1.55
C TRP A 86 13.40 -4.68 -2.33
N ASN A 87 14.63 -4.68 -2.84
CA ASN A 87 15.24 -5.78 -3.60
C ASN A 87 16.55 -6.24 -2.97
#